data_AF-A0A0F8W9G6-F1
#
_entry.id   AF-A0A0F8W9G6-F1
#
_cell.length_a   1.000
_cell.length_b   1.000
_cell.length_c   1.000
_cell.angle_alpha   90.00
_cell.angle_beta   90.00
_cell.angle_gamma   90.00
#
_symmetry.space_group_name_H-M   'P 1'
#
loop_
_entity.id
_entity.type
_entity.pdbx_description
1 polymer ?
#
loop_
_entity_poly.entity_id
_entity_poly.type
_entity_poly.pdbx_seq_one_letter_code
_entity_poly.pdbx_strand_id
1 'polypeptide(L)' 'MTRAGDLLRRVPFLAALTVTDRRVLAAAANRRRFGRGEAIFHKDERGESLFIIEEGSVRIYLPSPQGADLT' A
#
# COMPACT_ATOMS: atom_id res chain seq x y z
N MET A 1 -8.85 -14.32 13.56
CA MET A 1 -8.84 -13.58 12.27
C MET A 1 -7.38 -13.31 11.93
N THR A 2 -6.98 -13.41 10.66
CA THR A 2 -5.58 -13.19 10.26
C THR A 2 -5.28 -11.70 10.24
N ARG A 3 -4.11 -11.27 10.76
CA ARG A 3 -3.66 -9.87 10.85
C ARG A 3 -3.86 -9.07 9.54
N ALA A 4 -3.66 -9.71 8.39
CA ALA A 4 -3.93 -9.11 7.08
C ALA A 4 -5.42 -8.81 6.84
N GLY A 5 -6.34 -9.70 7.20
CA GLY A 5 -7.78 -9.49 7.00
C GLY A 5 -8.33 -8.32 7.81
N ASP A 6 -7.80 -8.08 9.01
CA ASP A 6 -8.15 -6.91 9.84
C ASP A 6 -7.61 -5.61 9.24
N LEU A 7 -6.44 -5.65 8.59
CA LEU A 7 -5.88 -4.50 7.87
C LEU A 7 -6.77 -4.11 6.68
N LEU A 8 -7.26 -5.09 5.91
CA LEU A 8 -8.14 -4.84 4.76
C LEU A 8 -9.45 -4.14 5.17
N ARG A 9 -9.95 -4.38 6.39
CA ARG A 9 -11.15 -3.69 6.91
C ARG A 9 -10.95 -2.19 7.12
N ARG A 10 -9.72 -1.72 7.29
CA ARG A 10 -9.39 -0.30 7.49
C ARG A 10 -9.39 0.49 6.18
N VAL A 11 -9.39 -0.19 5.04
CA VAL A 11 -9.41 0.43 3.71
C VAL A 11 -10.86 0.55 3.25
N PRO A 12 -11.42 1.77 3.09
CA PRO A 12 -12.86 1.97 2.91
C PRO A 12 -13.49 1.14 1.79
N PHE A 13 -12.84 1.07 0.61
CA PHE A 13 -13.39 0.31 -0.52
C PHE A 13 -13.28 -1.22 -0.36
N LEU A 14 -12.36 -1.70 0.49
CA LEU A 14 -12.23 -3.12 0.82
C LEU A 14 -13.10 -3.53 2.01
N ALA A 15 -13.57 -2.56 2.81
CA ALA A 15 -14.44 -2.82 3.96
C ALA A 15 -15.81 -3.38 3.54
N ALA A 16 -16.29 -3.01 2.34
CA ALA A 16 -17.55 -3.47 1.74
C ALA A 16 -17.53 -4.95 1.34
N LEU A 17 -16.34 -5.56 1.23
CA LEU A 17 -16.21 -6.99 0.91
C LEU A 17 -16.72 -7.89 2.03
N THR A 18 -17.26 -9.04 1.66
CA THR A 18 -17.67 -10.05 2.63
C THR A 18 -16.48 -10.55 3.44
N VAL A 19 -16.74 -11.21 4.57
CA VAL A 19 -15.66 -11.83 5.37
C VAL A 19 -14.89 -12.86 4.54
N THR A 20 -15.58 -13.63 3.69
CA THR A 20 -14.96 -14.64 2.83
C THR A 20 -14.07 -14.01 1.77
N ASP A 21 -14.56 -12.99 1.05
CA ASP A 21 -13.77 -12.32 0.00
C ASP A 21 -12.53 -11.64 0.57
N ARG A 22 -12.65 -11.02 1.75
CA ARG A 22 -11.47 -10.46 2.44
C ARG A 22 -10.46 -11.51 2.85
N ARG A 23 -10.89 -12.72 3.21
CA ARG A 23 -9.96 -13.82 3.52
C ARG A 23 -9.22 -14.28 2.27
N VAL A 24 -9.91 -14.40 1.14
CA VAL A 24 -9.30 -14.74 -0.16
C VAL A 24 -8.28 -13.67 -0.56
N LEU A 25 -8.66 -12.39 -0.49
CA LEU A 25 -7.77 -11.28 -0.80
C LEU A 25 -6.56 -11.22 0.16
N ALA A 26 -6.78 -11.44 1.45
CA ALA A 26 -5.70 -11.46 2.44
C ALA A 26 -4.73 -12.63 2.21
N ALA A 27 -5.21 -13.77 1.71
CA ALA A 27 -4.37 -14.91 1.36
C ALA A 27 -3.57 -14.69 0.07
N ALA A 28 -4.11 -13.92 -0.87
CA ALA A 28 -3.43 -13.54 -2.11
C ALA A 28 -2.45 -12.36 -1.94
N ALA A 29 -2.56 -11.60 -0.85
CA ALA A 29 -1.70 -10.45 -0.58
C ALA A 29 -0.28 -10.87 -0.16
N ASN A 30 0.73 -10.17 -0.68
CA ASN A 30 2.13 -10.41 -0.34
C ASN A 30 2.64 -9.35 0.65
N ARG A 31 3.30 -9.77 1.73
CA ARG A 31 3.98 -8.84 2.65
C ARG A 31 5.34 -8.46 2.08
N ARG A 32 5.59 -7.16 1.95
CA ARG A 32 6.89 -6.60 1.55
C ARG A 32 7.40 -5.67 2.65
N ARG A 33 8.72 -5.62 2.83
CA ARG A 33 9.41 -4.72 3.77
C ARG A 33 10.28 -3.78 2.95
N PHE A 34 10.29 -2.51 3.34
CA PHE A 34 11.12 -1.47 2.73
C PHE A 34 11.94 -0.80 3.82
N GLY A 35 13.22 -0.55 3.54
CA GLY A 35 14.12 0.19 4.40
C GLY A 35 13.82 1.70 4.38
N ARG A 36 14.40 2.43 5.35
CA ARG A 36 14.32 3.90 5.36
C ARG A 36 14.96 4.45 4.09
N GLY A 37 14.20 5.24 3.34
CA GLY A 37 14.66 5.87 2.09
C GLY A 37 14.58 4.97 0.86
N GLU A 38 14.14 3.71 1.01
CA GLU A 38 13.91 2.82 -0.12
C GLU A 38 12.65 3.25 -0.90
N ALA A 39 12.76 3.33 -2.22
CA ALA A 39 11.62 3.66 -3.08
C ALA A 39 10.68 2.45 -3.22
N ILE A 40 9.37 2.68 -3.07
CA ILE A 40 8.35 1.63 -3.28
C ILE A 40 8.01 1.49 -4.77
N PHE A 41 7.80 2.64 -5.45
CA PHE A 41 7.64 2.79 -6.89
C PHE A 41 7.93 4.24 -7.28
N HIS A 42 8.17 4.49 -8.56
CA HIS A 42 8.41 5.83 -9.11
C HIS A 42 7.24 6.33 -9.95
N LYS A 43 7.19 7.66 -10.11
CA LYS A 43 6.27 8.30 -11.05
C LYS A 43 6.51 7.73 -12.44
N ASP A 44 5.43 7.52 -13.18
CA ASP A 44 5.41 7.04 -14.57
C ASP A 44 5.87 5.57 -14.75
N GLU A 45 6.14 4.85 -13.66
CA GLU A 45 6.21 3.39 -13.70
C GLU A 45 4.82 2.78 -13.91
N ARG A 46 4.79 1.61 -14.56
CA ARG A 46 3.55 0.89 -14.80
C ARG A 46 2.90 0.51 -13.47
N GLY A 47 1.67 0.99 -13.24
CA GLY A 47 0.90 0.68 -12.05
C GLY A 47 0.32 -0.74 -12.11
N GLU A 48 1.01 -1.69 -11.47
CA GLU A 48 0.58 -3.11 -11.43
C GLU A 48 0.20 -3.59 -10.02
N SER A 49 0.31 -2.73 -9.00
CA SER A 49 0.15 -3.14 -7.60
C SER A 49 -0.52 -2.08 -6.73
N LEU A 50 -1.30 -2.54 -5.75
CA LEU A 50 -1.84 -1.74 -4.65
C LEU A 50 -1.07 -2.09 -3.38
N PHE A 51 -0.65 -1.07 -2.63
CA PHE A 51 -0.02 -1.25 -1.33
C PHE A 51 -0.93 -0.74 -0.21
N ILE A 52 -0.92 -1.47 0.91
CA ILE A 52 -1.59 -1.07 2.15
C ILE A 52 -0.50 -1.01 3.22
N ILE A 53 -0.37 0.14 3.88
CA ILE A 53 0.64 0.34 4.91
C ILE A 53 0.18 -0.38 6.19
N GLU A 54 0.89 -1.46 6.53
CA GLU A 54 0.67 -2.18 7.78
C GLU A 54 1.31 -1.47 8.98
N GLU A 55 2.53 -0.95 8.79
CA GLU A 55 3.33 -0.29 9.82
C GLU A 55 4.30 0.70 9.16
N GLY A 56 4.58 1.82 9.84
CA GLY A 56 5.45 2.89 9.36
C GLY A 56 4.73 3.99 8.60
N SER A 57 5.51 4.82 7.89
CA SER A 57 5.02 5.97 7.12
C SER A 57 5.68 6.03 5.75
N VAL A 58 4.90 6.38 4.74
CA VAL A 58 5.37 6.57 3.36
C VAL A 58 5.18 8.02 2.97
N ARG A 59 6.18 8.62 2.33
CA ARG A 59 6.09 9.94 1.73
C ARG A 59 5.84 9.77 0.23
N ILE A 60 4.75 10.34 -0.25
CA ILE A 60 4.46 10.47 -1.68
C ILE A 60 4.88 11.88 -2.08
N TYR A 61 5.59 12.01 -3.20
CA TYR A 61 6.02 13.30 -3.70
C TYR A 61 6.20 13.26 -5.21
N LEU A 62 6.10 14.43 -5.84
CA LEU A 62 6.49 14.59 -7.24
C LEU A 62 7.91 15.18 -7.29
N PRO A 63 8.85 14.55 -8.01
CA PRO A 63 10.18 15.11 -8.19
C PRO A 63 10.05 16.44 -8.94
N SER A 64 10.54 17.52 -8.34
CA SER A 64 10.58 18.83 -8.98
C SER A 64 11.94 19.05 -9.66
N PRO A 65 11.96 19.54 -10.91
CA PRO A 65 13.21 19.96 -11.55
C PRO A 65 13.91 21.12 -10.80
N GLN A 66 13.21 21.86 -9.94
CA GLN A 66 13.78 22.95 -9.14
C GLN A 66 14.32 22.52 -7.75
N GLY A 67 14.34 21.21 -7.45
CA GLY A 67 14.98 20.66 -6.24
C GLY A 67 14.14 20.67 -4.97
N ALA A 68 12.93 21.25 -4.98
CA ALA A 68 11.98 21.16 -3.88
C ALA A 68 10.85 20.18 -4.24
N ASP A 69 10.84 19.01 -3.60
CA ASP A 69 9.78 18.01 -3.77
C ASP A 69 8.39 18.61 -3.44
N LEU A 70 7.41 18.42 -4.33
CA LEU A 70 6.01 18.78 -4.04
C LEU A 70 5.38 17.63 -3.25
N THR A 71 4.84 17.93 -2.06
CA THR A 71 4.14 16.98 -1.17
C THR A 71 2.64 17.21 -1.18
#